data_AF-A0A7K2MIR0-F1
#
_entry.id   AF-A0A7K2MIR0-F1
#
_cell.length_a   1.000
_cell.length_b   1.000
_cell.length_c   1.000
_cell.angle_alpha   90.00
_cell.angle_beta   90.00
_cell.angle_gamma   90.00
#
_symmetry.space_group_name_H-M   'P 1'
#
loop_
_entity.id
_entity.type
_entity.pdbx_description
1 polymer ?
#
loop_
_entity_poly.entity_id
_entity_poly.type
_entity_poly.pdbx_seq_one_letter_code
_entity_poly.pdbx_strand_id
1 'polypeptide(L)'
;MSEAEDRRLDALQAALAAEHAAVYGYGVVGGRVGEERHTEARAAYDAHRARRDALARDVRDLGGEPVAAAAGYALPFSVPDSAAAVRLAAELEDRVAGVYSDLVR
;
A
#
# COMPACT_ATOMS: atom_id res chain seq x y z
N MET A 1 10.24 -5.56 25.25
CA MET A 1 9.37 -4.58 24.59
C MET A 1 8.19 -4.32 25.50
N SER A 2 7.78 -3.06 25.60
CA SER A 2 6.53 -2.65 26.23
C SER A 2 5.34 -3.09 25.36
N GLU A 3 4.20 -3.37 25.98
CA GLU A 3 2.95 -3.68 25.26
C GLU A 3 2.56 -2.56 24.27
N ALA A 4 2.94 -1.32 24.54
CA ALA A 4 2.73 -0.21 23.62
C ALA A 4 3.67 -0.25 22.40
N GLU A 5 4.91 -0.70 22.58
CA GLU A 5 5.87 -0.86 21.48
C GLU A 5 5.45 -2.04 20.58
N ASP A 6 4.94 -3.13 21.19
CA ASP A 6 4.42 -4.27 20.45
C ASP A 6 3.22 -3.86 19.58
N ARG A 7 2.24 -3.13 20.15
CA ARG A 7 1.11 -2.58 19.36
C ARG A 7 1.57 -1.63 18.26
N ARG A 8 2.59 -0.82 18.51
CA ARG A 8 3.16 0.09 17.50
C ARG A 8 3.79 -0.70 16.36
N LEU A 9 4.55 -1.74 16.69
CA LEU A 9 5.17 -2.62 15.70
C LEU A 9 4.10 -3.32 14.84
N ASP A 10 3.04 -3.85 15.46
CA ASP A 10 1.93 -4.48 14.76
C ASP A 10 1.25 -3.51 13.78
N ALA A 11 1.00 -2.27 14.20
CA ALA A 11 0.40 -1.25 13.34
C ALA A 11 1.30 -0.88 12.15
N LEU A 12 2.62 -0.76 12.37
CA LEU A 12 3.59 -0.52 11.29
C LEU A 12 3.67 -1.68 10.30
N GLN A 13 3.62 -2.92 10.79
CA GLN A 13 3.60 -4.10 9.93
C GLN A 13 2.31 -4.19 9.11
N ALA A 14 1.16 -3.86 9.71
CA ALA A 14 -0.11 -3.78 8.99
C ALA A 14 -0.06 -2.72 7.88
N ALA A 15 0.47 -1.53 8.18
CA ALA A 15 0.64 -0.47 7.18
C ALA A 15 1.61 -0.89 6.07
N LEU A 16 2.71 -1.57 6.41
CA LEU A 16 3.68 -2.05 5.41
C LEU A 16 3.05 -3.10 4.49
N ALA A 17 2.27 -4.03 5.03
CA ALA A 17 1.53 -5.01 4.24
C ALA A 17 0.52 -4.34 3.28
N ALA A 18 -0.19 -3.31 3.75
CA ALA A 18 -1.12 -2.53 2.94
C ALA A 18 -0.38 -1.78 1.80
N GLU A 19 0.77 -1.18 2.10
CA GLU A 19 1.60 -0.50 1.10
C GLU A 19 2.16 -1.47 0.04
N HIS A 20 2.54 -2.70 0.42
CA HIS A 20 2.92 -3.71 -0.57
C HIS A 20 1.77 -4.04 -1.53
N ALA A 21 0.54 -4.19 -1.01
CA ALA A 21 -0.65 -4.44 -1.82
C ALA A 21 -0.97 -3.24 -2.72
N ALA A 22 -0.83 -2.01 -2.22
CA ALA A 22 -1.04 -0.78 -2.99
C ALA A 22 -0.03 -0.65 -4.14
N VAL A 23 1.26 -0.90 -3.90
CA VAL A 23 2.30 -0.92 -4.95
C VAL A 23 1.96 -1.94 -6.04
N TYR A 24 1.52 -3.15 -5.66
CA TYR A 24 1.09 -4.15 -6.65
C TYR A 24 -0.14 -3.67 -7.43
N GLY A 25 -1.16 -3.18 -6.74
CA GLY A 25 -2.40 -2.70 -7.32
C GLY A 25 -2.20 -1.53 -8.28
N TYR A 26 -1.33 -0.57 -7.94
CA TYR A 26 -1.00 0.54 -8.83
C TYR A 26 -0.23 0.13 -10.08
N GLY A 27 0.46 -1.02 -10.07
CA GLY A 27 0.99 -1.65 -11.28
C GLY A 27 -0.14 -2.08 -12.23
N VAL A 28 -1.23 -2.63 -11.70
CA VAL A 28 -2.44 -2.99 -12.48
C VAL A 28 -3.16 -1.73 -12.96
N VAL A 29 -3.34 -0.73 -12.09
CA VAL A 29 -3.94 0.57 -12.45
C VAL A 29 -3.18 1.19 -13.61
N GLY A 30 -1.85 1.36 -13.47
CA GLY A 30 -1.00 1.94 -14.51
C GLY A 30 -1.01 1.20 -15.84
N GLY A 31 -1.32 -0.11 -15.85
CA GLY A 31 -1.46 -0.90 -17.06
C GLY A 31 -2.84 -0.83 -17.73
N ARG A 32 -3.83 -0.19 -17.10
CA ARG A 32 -5.24 -0.16 -17.57
C ARG A 32 -5.84 1.23 -17.65
N VAL A 33 -5.28 2.22 -16.95
CA VAL A 33 -5.70 3.62 -17.07
C VAL A 33 -5.42 4.16 -18.47
N GLY A 34 -6.25 5.11 -18.92
CA GLY A 34 -6.00 5.83 -20.18
C GLY A 34 -4.78 6.75 -20.11
N GLU A 35 -4.20 7.07 -21.27
CA GLU A 35 -2.98 7.90 -21.43
C GLU A 35 -3.00 9.18 -20.60
N GLU A 36 -4.16 9.85 -20.54
CA GLU A 36 -4.38 11.09 -19.79
C GLU A 36 -4.11 10.98 -18.28
N ARG A 37 -4.18 9.77 -17.70
CA ARG A 37 -3.97 9.49 -16.26
C ARG A 37 -2.68 8.73 -15.96
N HIS A 38 -1.86 8.41 -16.95
CA HIS A 38 -0.62 7.65 -16.72
C HIS A 38 0.34 8.37 -15.76
N THR A 39 0.49 9.69 -15.91
CA THR A 39 1.35 10.48 -15.03
C THR A 39 0.87 10.46 -13.58
N GLU A 40 -0.44 10.56 -13.37
CA GLU A 40 -1.05 10.48 -12.03
C GLU A 40 -0.86 9.09 -11.41
N ALA A 41 -1.19 8.02 -12.16
CA ALA A 41 -1.00 6.65 -11.69
C ALA A 41 0.47 6.35 -11.38
N ARG A 42 1.40 6.89 -12.17
CA ARG A 42 2.84 6.74 -11.93
C ARG A 42 3.28 7.47 -10.67
N ALA A 43 2.82 8.70 -10.47
CA ALA A 43 3.14 9.48 -9.27
C ALA A 43 2.62 8.78 -8.01
N ALA A 44 1.39 8.25 -8.03
CA ALA A 44 0.83 7.48 -6.93
C ALA A 44 1.62 6.19 -6.65
N TYR A 45 1.97 5.43 -7.70
CA TYR A 45 2.85 4.26 -7.59
C TYR A 45 4.18 4.58 -6.90
N ASP A 46 4.85 5.65 -7.33
CA ASP A 46 6.13 6.06 -6.75
C ASP A 46 5.97 6.55 -5.30
N ALA A 47 4.86 7.23 -4.98
CA ALA A 47 4.54 7.65 -3.61
C ALA A 47 4.33 6.46 -2.66
N HIS A 48 3.59 5.42 -3.08
CA HIS A 48 3.42 4.19 -2.29
C HIS A 48 4.74 3.46 -2.08
N ARG A 49 5.62 3.41 -3.10
CA ARG A 49 6.95 2.83 -2.93
C ARG A 49 7.79 3.57 -1.89
N ALA A 50 7.75 4.91 -1.91
CA ALA A 50 8.47 5.71 -0.93
C ALA A 50 7.95 5.47 0.50
N ARG A 51 6.62 5.37 0.67
CA ARG A 51 5.97 5.07 1.96
C ARG A 51 6.30 3.66 2.46
N ARG A 52 6.20 2.65 1.60
CA ARG A 52 6.62 1.28 1.89
C ARG A 52 8.07 1.22 2.39
N ASP A 53 8.98 1.91 1.70
CA ASP A 53 10.39 1.91 2.06
C ASP A 53 10.65 2.64 3.39
N ALA A 54 9.85 3.67 3.71
CA ALA A 54 9.88 4.33 5.01
C ALA A 54 9.38 3.42 6.15
N LEU A 55 8.21 2.80 5.99
CA LEU A 55 7.67 1.86 6.98
C LEU A 55 8.60 0.67 7.23
N ALA A 56 9.26 0.16 6.19
CA ALA A 56 10.24 -0.91 6.36
C ALA A 56 11.48 -0.47 7.14
N ARG A 57 11.84 0.83 7.16
CA ARG A 57 12.88 1.35 8.06
C ARG A 57 12.34 1.47 9.47
N ASP A 58 11.16 2.04 9.66
CA ASP A 58 10.53 2.21 10.97
C ASP A 58 10.36 0.87 11.72
N VAL A 59 9.97 -0.20 11.00
CA VAL A 59 9.89 -1.55 11.57
C VAL A 59 11.26 -2.05 12.06
N ARG A 60 12.33 -1.84 11.29
CA ARG A 60 13.70 -2.23 11.68
C ARG A 60 14.20 -1.41 12.86
N ASP A 61 13.87 -0.13 12.91
CA ASP A 61 14.28 0.78 13.99
C ASP A 61 13.63 0.38 15.34
N LEU A 62 12.46 -0.27 15.30
CA LEU A 62 11.82 -0.91 16.45
C LEU A 62 12.28 -2.35 16.73
N GLY A 63 13.28 -2.84 15.99
CA GLY A 63 13.85 -4.18 16.16
C GLY A 63 13.05 -5.31 15.50
N GLY A 64 12.05 -4.99 14.68
CA GLY A 64 11.27 -5.96 13.92
C GLY A 64 11.88 -6.29 12.56
N GLU A 65 11.53 -7.46 12.02
CA GLU A 65 11.82 -7.80 10.62
C GLU A 65 10.63 -7.37 9.73
N PRO A 66 10.83 -6.49 8.73
CA PRO A 66 9.74 -6.01 7.87
C PRO A 66 9.02 -7.14 7.13
N VAL A 67 7.69 -7.12 7.15
CA VAL A 67 6.89 -8.09 6.38
C VAL A 67 7.26 -8.04 4.89
N ALA A 68 7.52 -9.21 4.31
CA ALA A 68 7.85 -9.33 2.90
C ALA A 68 6.60 -9.16 2.02
N ALA A 69 6.79 -8.63 0.81
CA ALA A 69 5.73 -8.60 -0.19
C ALA A 69 5.38 -10.02 -0.64
N ALA A 70 4.09 -10.31 -0.82
CA ALA A 70 3.64 -11.50 -1.53
C ALA A 70 4.02 -11.43 -3.02
N ALA A 71 4.13 -12.59 -3.67
CA ALA A 71 4.39 -12.68 -5.12
C ALA A 71 3.21 -12.17 -5.98
N GLY A 72 2.00 -12.10 -5.39
CA GLY A 72 0.81 -11.55 -6.02
C GLY A 72 -0.30 -11.31 -5.00
N TYR A 73 -1.26 -10.47 -5.37
CA TYR A 73 -2.39 -10.09 -4.51
C TYR A 73 -3.70 -10.31 -5.26
N ALA A 74 -4.71 -10.81 -4.55
CA ALA A 74 -6.06 -10.90 -5.09
C ALA A 74 -6.64 -9.49 -5.29
N LEU A 75 -7.17 -9.23 -6.47
CA LEU A 75 -7.90 -7.99 -6.74
C LEU A 75 -9.35 -8.12 -6.22
N PRO A 76 -9.94 -7.06 -5.68
CA PRO A 76 -11.31 -7.08 -5.16
C PRO A 76 -12.36 -7.32 -6.25
N PHE A 77 -12.01 -7.07 -7.51
CA PHE A 77 -12.84 -7.29 -8.69
C PHE A 77 -11.96 -7.36 -9.95
N SER A 78 -12.55 -7.77 -11.08
CA SER A 78 -11.88 -7.73 -12.38
C SER A 78 -11.70 -6.30 -12.89
N VAL A 79 -10.56 -6.00 -13.50
CA VAL A 79 -10.17 -4.65 -13.95
C VAL A 79 -9.98 -4.62 -15.48
N PRO A 80 -11.04 -4.83 -16.29
CA PRO A 80 -10.90 -4.99 -17.74
C PRO A 80 -10.56 -3.68 -18.47
N ASP A 81 -10.88 -2.53 -17.88
CA ASP A 81 -10.83 -1.21 -18.53
C ASP A 81 -10.37 -0.09 -17.58
N SER A 82 -10.21 1.11 -18.14
CA SER A 82 -9.78 2.32 -17.43
C SER A 82 -10.75 2.72 -16.31
N ALA A 83 -12.07 2.57 -16.50
CA ALA A 83 -13.03 2.90 -15.46
C ALA A 83 -12.92 1.97 -14.25
N ALA A 84 -12.70 0.68 -14.49
CA ALA A 84 -12.41 -0.29 -13.43
C ALA A 84 -11.06 -0.01 -12.76
N ALA A 85 -10.05 0.47 -13.50
CA ALA A 85 -8.75 0.84 -12.95
C ALA A 85 -8.87 2.02 -11.97
N VAL A 86 -9.65 3.04 -12.32
CA VAL A 86 -9.92 4.18 -11.42
C VAL A 86 -10.67 3.73 -10.16
N ARG A 87 -11.65 2.82 -10.28
CA ARG A 87 -12.31 2.24 -9.10
C ARG A 87 -11.34 1.43 -8.23
N LEU A 88 -10.42 0.69 -8.85
CA LEU A 88 -9.40 -0.06 -8.11
C LEU A 88 -8.49 0.91 -7.34
N ALA A 89 -8.05 2.01 -7.97
CA ALA A 89 -7.24 3.02 -7.29
C ALA A 89 -7.96 3.56 -6.04
N ALA A 90 -9.23 3.95 -6.15
CA ALA A 90 -10.02 4.43 -5.01
C ALA A 90 -10.09 3.39 -3.87
N GLU A 91 -10.38 2.13 -4.18
CA GLU A 91 -10.44 1.04 -3.20
C GLU A 91 -9.08 0.77 -2.51
N LEU A 92 -7.97 0.94 -3.24
CA LEU A 92 -6.63 0.83 -2.66
C LEU A 92 -6.35 1.99 -1.69
N GLU A 93 -6.65 3.22 -2.08
CA GLU A 93 -6.45 4.40 -1.24
C GLU A 93 -7.30 4.35 0.03
N ASP A 94 -8.58 3.97 -0.07
CA ASP A 94 -9.46 3.83 1.10
C ASP A 94 -8.95 2.76 2.07
N ARG A 95 -8.48 1.61 1.56
CA ARG A 95 -7.90 0.56 2.40
C ARG A 95 -6.62 1.01 3.08
N VAL A 96 -5.71 1.67 2.35
CA VAL A 96 -4.46 2.19 2.92
C VAL A 96 -4.76 3.24 3.99
N ALA A 97 -5.65 4.19 3.71
CA ALA A 97 -6.03 5.22 4.67
C ALA A 97 -6.61 4.61 5.97
N GLY A 98 -7.45 3.58 5.85
CA GLY A 98 -7.98 2.85 7.00
C GLY A 98 -6.88 2.26 7.90
N VAL A 99 -5.90 1.58 7.32
CA VAL A 99 -4.79 0.97 8.08
C VAL A 99 -3.87 2.03 8.67
N TYR A 100 -3.60 3.12 7.96
CA TYR A 100 -2.78 4.22 8.48
C TYR A 100 -3.41 4.91 9.70
N SER A 101 -4.74 4.85 9.87
CA SER A 101 -5.41 5.41 11.05
C SER A 101 -4.99 4.73 12.37
N ASP A 102 -4.52 3.49 12.32
CA ASP A 102 -4.01 2.78 13.49
C ASP A 102 -2.60 3.27 13.91
N LEU A 103 -1.88 3.99 13.03
CA LEU A 103 -0.57 4.57 13.36
C LEU A 103 -0.65 5.86 14.18
N VAL A 104 -1.83 6.44 14.36
CA VAL A 104 -2.01 7.72 15.07
C VAL A 104 -2.83 7.60 16.34
N ARG A 105 -3.13 6.37 16.79
CA ARG A 105 -3.81 6.07 18.05
C ARG A 105 -2.85 5.97 19.24
#